data_AF-A0A087W032-F1
#
_entry.id   AF-A0A087W032-F1
#
_cell.length_a   1.000
_cell.length_b   1.000
_cell.length_c   1.000
_cell.angle_alpha   90.00
_cell.angle_beta   90.00
_cell.angle_gamma   90.00
#
_symmetry.space_group_name_H-M   'P 1'
#
loop_
_entity.id
_entity.type
_entity.pdbx_description
1 polymer ?
#
loop_
_entity_poly.entity_id
_entity_poly.type
_entity_poly.pdbx_seq_one_letter_code
_entity_poly.pdbx_strand_id
1 'polypeptide(L)'
;MVSADLETLNILSLENPSLRATNDYEKALTYQYLEWKQKFVGFSGNKANQKSQLTALSEDLMSRVFLTGNSLKGIDIVIARCIEDHLFGMSFDEKEKLCGALRWYTLVQKLYPSLMFVPFQRTKIY
;
A
#
# COMPACT_ATOMS: atom_id res chain seq x y z
N MET A 1 15.34 -10.25 0.40
CA MET A 1 14.24 -9.30 0.63
C MET A 1 12.89 -9.97 0.85
N VAL A 2 12.39 -10.87 -0.04
CA VAL A 2 11.10 -11.59 0.17
C VAL A 2 11.03 -12.23 1.57
N SER A 3 12.11 -12.86 2.02
CA SER A 3 12.15 -13.57 3.31
C SER A 3 11.82 -12.68 4.52
N ALA A 4 12.30 -11.43 4.54
CA ALA A 4 12.06 -10.51 5.66
C ALA A 4 10.60 -9.97 5.65
N ASP A 5 10.05 -9.77 4.45
CA ASP A 5 8.65 -9.36 4.30
C ASP A 5 7.69 -10.48 4.71
N LEU A 6 8.02 -11.74 4.39
CA LEU A 6 7.24 -12.90 4.83
C LEU A 6 7.30 -13.07 6.35
N GLU A 7 8.47 -12.84 6.96
CA GLU A 7 8.61 -12.84 8.41
C GLU A 7 7.76 -11.75 9.06
N THR A 8 7.77 -10.53 8.49
CA THR A 8 6.91 -9.42 8.93
C THR A 8 5.42 -9.78 8.83
N LEU A 9 5.00 -10.39 7.72
CA LEU A 9 3.62 -10.85 7.54
C LEU A 9 3.24 -11.93 8.57
N ASN A 10 4.16 -12.82 8.92
CA ASN A 10 3.94 -13.82 9.96
C ASN A 10 3.79 -13.18 11.34
N ILE A 11 4.65 -12.23 11.70
CA ILE A 11 4.55 -11.48 12.97
C ILE A 11 3.21 -10.76 13.06
N LEU A 12 2.83 -10.00 12.02
CA LEU A 12 1.53 -9.30 11.97
C LEU A 12 0.35 -10.28 12.09
N SER A 13 0.46 -11.46 11.48
CA SER A 13 -0.58 -12.50 11.57
C SER A 13 -0.65 -13.17 12.94
N LEU A 14 0.46 -13.24 13.67
CA LEU A 14 0.49 -13.76 15.05
C LEU A 14 -0.13 -12.76 16.03
N GLU A 15 0.16 -11.47 15.86
CA GLU A 15 -0.42 -10.39 16.67
C GLU A 15 -1.91 -10.21 16.38
N ASN A 16 -2.31 -10.30 15.11
CA ASN A 16 -3.70 -10.19 14.69
C ASN A 16 -4.02 -11.22 13.59
N PRO A 17 -4.64 -12.37 13.96
CA PRO A 17 -4.97 -13.44 13.00
C PRO A 17 -5.84 -13.02 11.82
N SER A 18 -6.62 -11.93 11.94
CA SER A 18 -7.46 -11.43 10.84
C SER A 18 -6.66 -10.89 9.65
N LEU A 19 -5.40 -10.50 9.88
CA LEU A 19 -4.48 -10.00 8.86
C LEU A 19 -3.90 -11.10 7.97
N ARG A 20 -4.04 -12.37 8.37
CA ARG A 20 -3.57 -13.50 7.59
C ARG A 20 -4.42 -13.69 6.33
N ALA A 21 -3.76 -13.94 5.20
CA ALA A 21 -4.44 -14.41 3.99
C ALA A 21 -5.08 -15.78 4.25
N THR A 22 -6.38 -15.90 4.03
CA THR A 22 -7.16 -17.09 4.44
C THR A 22 -7.36 -18.10 3.32
N ASN A 23 -7.43 -17.62 2.07
CA ASN A 23 -7.64 -18.45 0.89
C ASN A 23 -6.48 -18.31 -0.11
N ASP A 24 -6.41 -19.24 -1.08
CA ASP A 24 -5.26 -19.30 -2.00
C ASP A 24 -5.18 -18.11 -2.95
N TYR A 25 -6.33 -17.49 -3.26
CA TYR A 25 -6.36 -16.26 -4.06
C TYR A 25 -5.76 -15.07 -3.29
N GLU A 26 -6.12 -14.89 -2.01
CA GLU A 26 -5.49 -13.88 -1.15
C GLU A 26 -3.98 -14.12 -0.98
N LYS A 27 -3.56 -15.39 -0.86
CA LYS A 27 -2.13 -15.73 -0.80
C LYS A 27 -1.42 -15.38 -2.09
N ALA A 28 -1.99 -15.72 -3.24
CA ALA A 28 -1.41 -15.40 -4.55
C ALA A 28 -1.27 -13.89 -4.73
N LEU A 29 -2.31 -13.11 -4.41
CA LEU A 29 -2.24 -11.65 -4.41
C LEU A 29 -1.19 -11.12 -3.44
N THR A 30 -1.07 -11.71 -2.24
CA THR A 30 -0.03 -11.35 -1.28
C THR A 30 1.36 -11.47 -1.90
N TYR A 31 1.68 -12.60 -2.54
CA TYR A 31 2.96 -12.78 -3.23
C TYR A 31 3.14 -11.80 -4.40
N GLN A 32 2.09 -11.56 -5.20
CA GLN A 32 2.14 -10.60 -6.30
C GLN A 32 2.51 -9.18 -5.81
N TYR A 33 1.93 -8.73 -4.70
CA TYR A 33 2.27 -7.41 -4.15
C TYR A 33 3.64 -7.37 -3.49
N LEU A 34 4.13 -8.48 -2.94
CA LEU A 34 5.52 -8.57 -2.48
C LEU A 34 6.51 -8.44 -3.65
N GLU A 35 6.23 -9.07 -4.79
CA GLU A 35 7.03 -8.87 -6.01
C GLU A 35 6.95 -7.43 -6.52
N TRP A 36 5.75 -6.85 -6.51
CA TRP A 36 5.57 -5.43 -6.86
C TRP A 36 6.42 -4.52 -5.96
N LYS A 37 6.40 -4.75 -4.64
CA LYS A 37 7.22 -4.01 -3.67
C LYS A 37 8.69 -4.06 -4.03
N GLN A 38 9.20 -5.23 -4.38
CA GLN A 38 10.61 -5.38 -4.76
C GLN A 38 10.97 -4.59 -6.00
N LYS A 39 10.11 -4.60 -7.01
CA LYS A 39 10.28 -3.77 -8.20
C LYS A 39 10.28 -2.28 -7.83
N PHE A 40 9.31 -1.86 -7.01
CA PHE A 40 9.19 -0.47 -6.54
C PHE A 40 10.43 0.01 -5.78
N VAL A 41 10.94 -0.79 -4.84
CA VAL A 41 12.16 -0.49 -4.07
C VAL A 41 13.40 -0.53 -4.97
N GLY A 42 13.46 -1.47 -5.92
CA GLY A 42 14.53 -1.55 -6.92
C GLY A 42 14.65 -0.31 -7.80
N PHE A 43 13.57 0.47 -7.95
CA PHE A 43 13.57 1.75 -8.65
C PHE A 43 13.94 2.95 -7.77
N SER A 44 14.52 2.77 -6.58
CA SER A 44 14.87 3.88 -5.67
C SER A 44 15.70 5.01 -6.29
N GLY A 45 16.55 4.70 -7.28
CA GLY A 45 17.32 5.70 -8.04
C GLY A 45 16.56 6.33 -9.22
N ASN A 46 15.37 5.84 -9.57
CA ASN A 46 14.56 6.28 -10.70
C ASN A 46 13.15 6.69 -10.25
N LYS A 47 13.01 7.96 -9.86
CA LYS A 47 11.74 8.55 -9.40
C LYS A 47 10.62 8.45 -10.45
N ALA A 48 10.94 8.52 -11.74
CA ALA A 48 9.94 8.44 -12.80
C ALA A 48 9.29 7.04 -12.84
N ASN A 49 10.10 5.99 -12.71
CA ASN A 49 9.60 4.61 -12.64
C ASN A 49 8.81 4.37 -11.34
N GLN A 50 9.28 4.86 -10.19
CA GLN A 50 8.52 4.75 -8.94
C GLN A 50 7.16 5.45 -9.05
N LYS A 51 7.13 6.65 -9.64
CA LYS A 51 5.88 7.38 -9.88
C LYS A 51 4.94 6.59 -10.79
N SER A 52 5.44 6.03 -11.89
CA SER A 52 4.65 5.20 -12.80
C SER A 52 4.07 3.96 -12.10
N GLN A 53 4.87 3.26 -11.27
CA GLN A 53 4.39 2.12 -10.49
C GLN A 53 3.31 2.52 -9.48
N LEU A 54 3.45 3.68 -8.85
CA LEU A 54 2.46 4.18 -7.90
C LEU A 54 1.16 4.61 -8.58
N THR A 55 1.24 5.20 -9.78
CA THR A 55 0.07 5.48 -10.61
C THR A 55 -0.66 4.19 -10.99
N ALA A 56 0.06 3.17 -11.45
CA ALA A 56 -0.53 1.87 -11.79
C ALA A 56 -1.20 1.19 -10.56
N LEU A 57 -0.56 1.25 -9.39
CA LEU A 57 -1.15 0.76 -8.14
C LEU A 57 -2.43 1.53 -7.79
N SER A 58 -2.41 2.85 -7.94
CA SER A 58 -3.58 3.69 -7.68
C SER A 58 -4.75 3.36 -8.60
N GLU A 59 -4.48 3.10 -9.88
CA GLU A 59 -5.51 2.71 -10.86
C GLU A 59 -6.13 1.36 -10.51
N ASP A 60 -5.35 0.34 -10.14
CA ASP A 60 -5.88 -0.96 -9.70
C ASP A 60 -6.76 -0.81 -8.43
N LEU A 61 -6.29 0.00 -7.47
CA LEU A 61 -7.02 0.34 -6.25
C LEU A 61 -8.28 1.16 -6.46
N MET A 62 -8.58 1.63 -7.67
CA MET A 62 -9.90 2.24 -7.95
C MET A 62 -11.03 1.20 -7.88
N SER A 63 -10.73 -0.07 -8.17
CA SER A 63 -11.71 -1.15 -8.23
C SER A 63 -11.78 -2.02 -6.96
N ARG A 64 -10.90 -1.78 -5.98
CA ARG A 64 -10.72 -2.64 -4.79
C ARG A 64 -10.73 -1.83 -3.51
N VAL A 65 -11.23 -2.37 -2.40
CA VAL A 65 -11.15 -1.68 -1.11
C VAL A 65 -9.74 -1.77 -0.51
N PHE A 66 -9.19 -2.99 -0.51
CA PHE A 66 -7.85 -3.39 -0.06
C PHE A 66 -7.16 -4.20 -1.17
N LEU A 67 -5.85 -4.41 -1.05
CA LEU A 67 -5.05 -5.09 -2.07
C LEU A 67 -5.57 -6.50 -2.39
N THR A 68 -6.02 -7.21 -1.36
CA THR A 68 -6.51 -8.60 -1.47
C THR A 68 -8.03 -8.72 -1.54
N GLY A 69 -8.76 -7.60 -1.69
CA GLY A 69 -10.21 -7.58 -1.82
C GLY A 69 -10.88 -6.61 -0.85
N ASN A 70 -11.71 -7.13 0.04
CA ASN A 70 -12.62 -6.34 0.90
C ASN A 70 -12.24 -6.32 2.38
N SER A 71 -11.15 -6.99 2.76
CA SER A 71 -10.68 -7.03 4.15
C SER A 71 -9.22 -6.62 4.23
N LEU A 72 -8.88 -5.93 5.30
CA LEU A 72 -7.49 -5.57 5.60
C LEU A 72 -6.67 -6.84 5.82
N LYS A 73 -5.56 -6.97 5.08
CA LYS A 73 -4.58 -8.02 5.28
C LYS A 73 -3.21 -7.45 5.60
N GLY A 74 -2.32 -8.28 6.12
CA GLY A 74 -0.96 -7.85 6.50
C GLY A 74 -0.22 -7.23 5.31
N ILE A 75 -0.50 -7.69 4.09
CA ILE A 75 0.12 -7.10 2.89
C ILE A 75 -0.27 -5.65 2.68
N ASP A 76 -1.49 -5.23 3.05
CA ASP A 76 -1.89 -3.83 2.96
C ASP A 76 -0.97 -2.94 3.82
N ILE A 77 -0.66 -3.40 5.04
CA ILE A 77 0.22 -2.69 5.97
C ILE A 77 1.66 -2.64 5.42
N VAL A 78 2.17 -3.78 4.93
CA VAL A 78 3.54 -3.88 4.39
C VAL A 78 3.73 -2.95 3.18
N ILE A 79 2.75 -2.88 2.28
CA ILE A 79 2.80 -2.01 1.11
C ILE A 79 2.59 -0.55 1.51
N ALA A 80 1.66 -0.25 2.43
CA ALA A 80 1.44 1.10 2.91
C ALA A 80 2.72 1.69 3.52
N ARG A 81 3.38 0.92 4.38
CA ARG A 81 4.67 1.31 4.99
C ARG A 81 5.79 1.47 3.97
N CYS A 82 5.74 0.74 2.86
CA CYS A 82 6.73 0.87 1.79
C CYS A 82 6.61 2.20 1.03
N ILE A 83 5.40 2.75 0.93
CA ILE A 83 5.12 3.94 0.11
C ILE A 83 4.87 5.20 0.95
N GLU A 84 4.82 5.10 2.27
CA GLU A 84 4.42 6.21 3.16
C GLU A 84 5.30 7.44 3.01
N ASP A 85 6.62 7.26 2.94
CA ASP A 85 7.58 8.36 2.73
C ASP A 85 7.40 9.02 1.35
N HIS A 86 7.14 8.22 0.31
CA HIS A 86 6.88 8.72 -1.04
C HIS A 86 5.60 9.53 -1.08
N LEU A 87 4.53 9.01 -0.49
CA LEU A 87 3.26 9.72 -0.40
C LEU A 87 3.42 10.99 0.42
N PHE A 88 4.15 10.96 1.54
CA PHE A 88 4.37 12.13 2.37
C PHE A 88 5.09 13.25 1.60
N GLY A 89 6.15 12.91 0.87
CA GLY A 89 6.96 13.85 0.10
C GLY A 89 6.32 14.41 -1.18
N MET A 90 5.18 13.89 -1.61
CA MET A 90 4.47 14.38 -2.80
C MET A 90 3.76 15.71 -2.57
N SER A 91 3.72 16.53 -3.62
CA SER A 91 2.91 17.74 -3.62
C SER A 91 1.41 17.41 -3.58
N PHE A 92 0.59 18.42 -3.29
CA PHE A 92 -0.85 18.28 -3.29
C PHE A 92 -1.40 17.82 -4.65
N ASP A 93 -0.95 18.45 -5.74
CA ASP A 93 -1.40 18.11 -7.10
C ASP A 93 -0.98 16.70 -7.54
N GLU A 94 0.15 16.19 -7.01
CA GLU A 94 0.59 14.83 -7.27
C GLU A 94 -0.27 13.81 -6.52
N LYS A 95 -0.60 14.12 -5.27
CA LYS A 95 -1.51 13.34 -4.42
C LYS A 95 -2.90 13.23 -5.06
N GLU A 96 -3.47 14.33 -5.56
CA GLU A 96 -4.79 14.30 -6.21
C GLU A 96 -4.86 13.36 -7.42
N LYS A 97 -3.74 13.09 -8.10
CA LYS A 97 -3.70 12.14 -9.23
C LYS A 97 -3.70 10.68 -8.79
N LEU A 98 -3.54 10.41 -7.50
CA LEU A 98 -3.42 9.08 -6.91
C LEU A 98 -4.62 8.75 -6.00
N CYS A 99 -5.83 9.12 -6.43
CA CYS A 99 -7.08 8.96 -5.66
C CYS A 99 -7.26 7.56 -5.07
N GLY A 100 -7.04 6.50 -5.86
CA GLY A 100 -7.21 5.11 -5.42
C GLY A 100 -6.23 4.74 -4.31
N ALA A 101 -4.95 5.05 -4.51
CA ALA A 101 -3.90 4.81 -3.52
C ALA A 101 -4.11 5.64 -2.24
N LEU A 102 -4.49 6.92 -2.34
CA LEU A 102 -4.75 7.75 -1.16
C LEU A 102 -5.97 7.29 -0.38
N ARG A 103 -7.07 6.96 -1.06
CA ARG A 103 -8.28 6.41 -0.42
C ARG A 103 -7.92 5.13 0.35
N TRP A 104 -7.23 4.21 -0.31
CA TRP A 104 -6.78 2.96 0.30
C TRP A 104 -5.84 3.21 1.48
N TYR A 105 -4.78 4.01 1.31
CA TYR A 105 -3.82 4.33 2.37
C TYR A 105 -4.50 4.93 3.60
N THR A 106 -5.45 5.85 3.40
CA THR A 106 -6.23 6.45 4.50
C THR A 106 -7.03 5.40 5.26
N LEU A 107 -7.63 4.44 4.57
CA LEU A 107 -8.37 3.36 5.20
C LEU A 107 -7.44 2.45 6.01
N VAL A 108 -6.29 2.08 5.43
CA VAL A 108 -5.27 1.27 6.12
C VAL A 108 -4.75 2.01 7.36
N GLN A 109 -4.38 3.28 7.23
CA GLN A 109 -3.88 4.12 8.33
C GLN A 109 -4.92 4.29 9.45
N LYS A 110 -6.21 4.41 9.11
CA LYS A 110 -7.29 4.43 10.11
C LYS A 110 -7.39 3.12 10.90
N LEU A 111 -7.19 1.98 10.23
CA LEU A 111 -7.27 0.65 10.86
C LEU A 111 -5.96 0.22 11.53
N TYR A 112 -4.84 0.83 11.14
CA TYR A 112 -3.51 0.56 11.66
C TYR A 112 -2.76 1.90 11.92
N PRO A 113 -3.07 2.57 13.05
CA PRO A 113 -2.64 3.96 13.31
C PRO A 113 -1.13 4.19 13.50
N SER A 114 -0.32 3.12 13.53
CA SER A 114 1.14 3.24 13.61
C SER A 114 1.79 3.64 12.27
N LEU A 115 1.03 3.64 11.17
CA LEU A 115 1.47 4.19 9.88
C LEU A 115 1.55 5.72 9.93
N MET A 116 2.44 6.29 9.11
CA MET A 116 2.60 7.74 9.01
C MET A 116 1.28 8.38 8.56
N PHE A 117 0.88 9.46 9.23
CA PHE A 117 -0.23 10.27 8.76
C PHE A 117 0.18 11.06 7.50
N VAL A 118 -0.48 10.76 6.38
CA VAL A 118 -0.27 11.49 5.12
C VAL A 118 -1.40 12.50 4.96
N PRO A 119 -1.15 13.81 5.08
CA PRO A 119 -2.16 14.83 4.85
C PRO A 119 -2.48 14.95 3.37
N PHE A 120 -3.77 15.02 3.06
CA PHE A 120 -4.31 15.43 1.76
C PHE A 120 -5.67 16.11 1.96
N GLN A 121 -5.95 17.17 1.20
CA GLN A 121 -7.27 17.81 1.21
C GLN A 121 -8.23 16.98 0.35
N ARG A 122 -9.42 16.70 0.89
CA ARG A 122 -10.51 16.04 0.14
C ARG A 122 -11.34 17.01 -0.70
N THR A 123 -11.14 18.31 -0.47
CA THR A 123 -11.94 19.37 -1.06
C THR A 123 -10.98 20.43 -1.59
N LYS A 124 -11.05 20.72 -2.88
CA LYS A 124 -10.41 21.91 -3.43
C LYS A 124 -11.12 23.13 -2.89
N ILE A 125 -10.42 23.91 -2.09
CA ILE A 125 -10.87 25.24 -1.67
C ILE A 125 -10.44 26.16 -2.80
N TYR A 126 -11.33 26.38 -3.76
CA TYR A 126 -11.20 27.44 -4.75
C TYR A 126 -11.84 28.71 -4.22
#